data_AF-A0A0L0NMN3-F1
#
_entry.id   AF-A0A0L0NMN3-F1
#
_cell.length_a   1.000
_cell.length_b   1.000
_cell.length_c   1.000
_cell.angle_alpha   90.00
_cell.angle_beta   90.00
_cell.angle_gamma   90.00
#
_symmetry.space_group_name_H-M   'P 1'
#
loop_
_entity.id
_entity.type
_entity.pdbx_description
1 polymer ?
#
loop_
_entity_poly.entity_id
_entity_poly.type
_entity_poly.pdbx_seq_one_letter_code
_entity_poly.pdbx_strand_id
1 'polypeptide(L)'
;MADKYLPQTAKIAANCIRSLLLQPSPTAADLSITRYLFPRLLAFVTNVEPEDPERARSLLAHTLCLYVGSLQQDRRSAAMSLVIPTLMTRATGEGAEVYGETSVRLLELAAVDQGTFRAIVGAMSGSQRALLEEVIRSGRQVAGGSDKAKTGESEQPTITLKMDFGG
;
A
#
# COMPACT_ATOMS: atom_id res chain seq x y z
N MET A 1 30.22 -7.02 1.96
CA MET A 1 29.77 -7.23 0.58
C MET A 1 28.88 -8.48 0.47
N ALA A 2 27.93 -8.68 1.41
CA ALA A 2 27.19 -9.93 1.58
C ALA A 2 25.67 -9.84 1.30
N ASP A 3 25.13 -8.66 1.00
CA ASP A 3 23.67 -8.46 0.79
C ASP A 3 23.15 -8.79 -0.61
N LYS A 4 24.02 -9.15 -1.57
CA LYS A 4 23.62 -9.22 -2.98
C LYS A 4 22.86 -10.50 -3.38
N TYR A 5 22.66 -11.45 -2.46
CA TYR A 5 22.07 -12.77 -2.74
C TYR A 5 21.08 -13.27 -1.67
N LEU A 6 20.50 -12.37 -0.87
CA LEU A 6 19.35 -12.77 -0.06
C LEU A 6 18.20 -13.18 -1.00
N PRO A 7 17.59 -14.37 -0.83
CA PRO A 7 16.56 -14.88 -1.71
C PRO A 7 15.36 -13.92 -1.72
N GLN A 8 14.94 -13.42 -2.90
CA GLN A 8 13.82 -12.48 -3.07
C GLN A 8 12.44 -13.15 -3.01
N THR A 9 12.33 -14.22 -2.22
CA THR A 9 11.17 -15.11 -2.28
C THR A 9 9.91 -14.42 -1.78
N ALA A 10 10.00 -13.59 -0.73
CA ALA A 10 8.84 -12.92 -0.15
C ALA A 10 8.28 -11.84 -1.08
N LYS A 11 9.15 -11.04 -1.69
CA LYS A 11 8.76 -10.01 -2.66
C LYS A 11 8.18 -10.63 -3.94
N ILE A 12 8.78 -11.72 -4.44
CA ILE A 12 8.24 -12.43 -5.61
C ILE A 12 6.83 -12.95 -5.29
N ALA A 13 6.63 -13.60 -4.15
CA ALA A 13 5.32 -14.09 -3.73
C ALA A 13 4.29 -12.96 -3.60
N ALA A 14 4.66 -11.83 -2.99
CA ALA A 14 3.79 -10.66 -2.87
C ALA A 14 3.36 -10.11 -4.25
N ASN A 15 4.27 -10.07 -5.22
CA ASN A 15 3.96 -9.65 -6.59
C ASN A 15 3.09 -10.67 -7.34
N CYS A 16 3.28 -11.98 -7.12
CA CYS A 16 2.39 -13.00 -7.67
C CYS A 16 0.96 -12.85 -7.12
N ILE A 17 0.82 -12.62 -5.82
CA ILE A 17 -0.49 -12.36 -5.17
C ILE A 17 -1.14 -11.11 -5.79
N ARG A 18 -0.37 -10.03 -5.98
CA ARG A 18 -0.84 -8.82 -6.65
C ARG A 18 -1.39 -9.12 -8.04
N SER A 19 -0.66 -9.88 -8.85
CA SER A 19 -1.09 -10.25 -10.20
C SER A 19 -2.37 -11.10 -10.21
N LEU A 20 -2.56 -11.97 -9.21
CA LEU A 20 -3.78 -12.77 -9.06
C LEU A 20 -4.99 -11.90 -8.66
N LEU A 21 -4.79 -10.94 -7.75
CA LEU A 21 -5.87 -10.08 -7.26
C LEU A 21 -6.29 -8.99 -8.24
N LEU A 22 -5.35 -8.46 -9.03
CA LEU A 22 -5.55 -7.32 -9.92
C LEU A 22 -5.66 -7.73 -11.39
N GLN A 23 -6.17 -8.94 -11.66
CA GLN A 23 -6.48 -9.39 -13.03
C GLN A 23 -7.50 -8.43 -13.68
N PRO A 24 -7.24 -7.89 -14.89
CA PRO A 24 -8.18 -7.00 -15.57
C PRO A 24 -9.54 -7.66 -15.90
N SER A 25 -9.53 -8.97 -16.14
CA SER A 25 -10.69 -9.78 -16.50
C SER A 25 -10.69 -11.09 -15.70
N PRO A 26 -11.09 -11.06 -14.41
CA PRO A 26 -11.00 -12.22 -13.54
C PRO A 26 -11.99 -13.31 -13.96
N THR A 27 -11.50 -14.54 -14.04
CA THR A 27 -12.30 -15.74 -14.24
C THR A 27 -13.01 -16.17 -12.95
N ALA A 28 -13.93 -17.14 -13.03
CA ALA A 28 -14.55 -17.71 -11.83
C ALA A 28 -13.54 -18.34 -10.86
N ALA A 29 -12.44 -18.90 -11.40
CA ALA A 29 -11.34 -19.43 -10.60
C ALA A 29 -10.61 -18.30 -9.86
N ASP A 30 -10.29 -17.19 -10.54
CA ASP A 30 -9.61 -16.04 -9.94
C ASP A 30 -10.44 -15.41 -8.81
N LEU A 31 -11.76 -15.32 -9.00
CA LEU A 31 -12.68 -14.84 -7.97
C LEU A 31 -12.74 -15.78 -6.76
N SER A 32 -12.59 -17.09 -6.97
CA SER A 32 -12.57 -18.09 -5.89
C SER A 32 -11.26 -18.02 -5.12
N ILE A 33 -10.13 -17.91 -5.82
CA ILE A 33 -8.80 -17.69 -5.24
C ILE A 33 -8.79 -16.38 -4.44
N THR A 34 -9.35 -15.30 -4.99
CA THR A 34 -9.41 -14.01 -4.32
C THR A 34 -10.19 -14.09 -3.01
N ARG A 35 -11.36 -14.73 -3.00
CA ARG A 35 -12.16 -14.94 -1.78
C ARG A 35 -11.40 -15.72 -0.70
N TYR A 36 -10.56 -16.66 -1.10
CA TYR A 36 -9.73 -17.45 -0.20
C TYR A 36 -8.52 -16.68 0.31
N LEU A 37 -7.85 -15.93 -0.56
CA LEU A 37 -6.63 -15.19 -0.23
C LEU A 37 -6.92 -13.94 0.60
N PHE A 38 -7.96 -13.18 0.26
CA PHE A 38 -8.23 -11.89 0.88
C PHE A 38 -8.19 -11.90 2.43
N PRO A 39 -8.94 -12.76 3.15
CA PRO A 39 -8.87 -12.78 4.62
C PRO A 39 -7.48 -13.15 5.15
N ARG A 40 -6.72 -13.98 4.43
CA ARG A 40 -5.36 -14.38 4.81
C ARG A 40 -4.37 -13.23 4.64
N LEU A 41 -4.56 -12.41 3.60
CA LEU A 41 -3.74 -11.23 3.38
C LEU A 41 -4.01 -10.16 4.44
N LEU A 42 -5.26 -9.98 4.86
CA LEU A 42 -5.55 -9.11 6.00
C LEU A 42 -4.83 -9.60 7.25
N ALA A 43 -4.96 -10.88 7.58
CA ALA A 43 -4.29 -11.48 8.74
C ALA A 43 -2.76 -11.34 8.68
N PHE A 44 -2.16 -11.54 7.51
CA PHE A 44 -0.72 -11.37 7.29
C PHE A 44 -0.28 -9.92 7.50
N VAL A 45 -1.02 -8.95 6.95
CA VAL A 45 -0.69 -7.53 7.06
C VAL A 45 -0.84 -7.02 8.51
N THR A 46 -1.81 -7.56 9.26
CA THR A 46 -1.99 -7.19 10.68
C THR A 46 -1.06 -7.91 11.65
N ASN A 47 -0.47 -9.05 11.25
CA ASN A 47 0.44 -9.79 12.12
C ASN A 47 1.84 -9.20 12.05
N VAL A 48 2.14 -8.29 12.98
CA VAL A 48 3.38 -7.53 12.98
C VAL A 48 4.52 -8.17 13.79
N GLU A 49 4.25 -9.25 14.52
CA GLU A 49 5.25 -9.90 15.40
C GLU A 49 6.41 -10.54 14.62
N PRO A 50 6.19 -11.30 13.51
CA PRO A 50 7.28 -11.88 12.74
C PRO A 50 8.04 -10.80 11.96
N GLU A 51 9.32 -11.06 11.69
CA GLU A 51 10.10 -10.25 10.75
C GLU A 51 9.37 -10.11 9.40
N ASP A 52 9.47 -8.93 8.76
CA ASP A 52 8.92 -8.68 7.43
C ASP A 52 10.00 -8.75 6.34
N PRO A 53 10.36 -9.97 5.89
CA PRO A 53 11.40 -10.11 4.87
C PRO A 53 11.01 -9.33 3.62
N GLU A 54 11.97 -8.54 3.12
CA GLU A 54 11.84 -7.79 1.88
C GLU A 54 10.65 -6.81 1.83
N ARG A 55 10.14 -6.41 3.00
CA ARG A 55 8.98 -5.50 3.15
C ARG A 55 7.69 -6.05 2.52
N ALA A 56 7.45 -7.36 2.63
CA ALA A 56 6.28 -8.00 2.05
C ALA A 56 4.94 -7.44 2.57
N ARG A 57 4.84 -7.08 3.86
CA ARG A 57 3.62 -6.47 4.44
C ARG A 57 3.29 -5.15 3.76
N SER A 58 4.30 -4.33 3.48
CA SER A 58 4.14 -3.06 2.73
C SER A 58 3.59 -3.28 1.32
N LEU A 59 4.14 -4.26 0.60
CA LEU A 59 3.70 -4.62 -0.76
C LEU A 59 2.25 -5.13 -0.79
N LEU A 60 1.88 -5.96 0.18
CA LEU A 60 0.53 -6.51 0.30
C LEU A 60 -0.47 -5.46 0.78
N ALA A 61 -0.11 -4.57 1.70
CA ALA A 61 -0.93 -3.44 2.12
C ALA A 61 -1.29 -2.53 0.93
N HIS A 62 -0.30 -2.22 0.08
CA HIS A 62 -0.55 -1.50 -1.17
C HIS A 62 -1.45 -2.27 -2.13
N THR A 63 -1.22 -3.58 -2.28
CA THR A 63 -2.03 -4.44 -3.16
C THR A 63 -3.49 -4.47 -2.73
N LEU A 64 -3.78 -4.51 -1.43
CA LEU A 64 -5.14 -4.41 -0.90
C LEU A 64 -5.82 -3.09 -1.27
N CYS A 65 -5.09 -1.96 -1.23
CA CYS A 65 -5.64 -0.66 -1.61
C CYS A 65 -6.04 -0.61 -3.09
N LEU A 66 -5.18 -1.15 -3.96
CA LEU A 66 -5.47 -1.24 -5.38
C LEU A 66 -6.62 -2.20 -5.69
N TYR A 67 -6.72 -3.29 -4.93
CA TYR A 67 -7.83 -4.23 -5.06
C TYR A 67 -9.16 -3.53 -4.74
N VAL A 68 -9.21 -2.67 -3.72
CA VAL A 68 -10.39 -1.82 -3.48
C VAL A 68 -10.71 -0.97 -4.71
N GLY A 69 -9.70 -0.33 -5.31
CA GLY A 69 -9.86 0.48 -6.52
C GLY A 69 -10.40 -0.29 -7.73
N SER A 70 -10.07 -1.58 -7.85
CA SER A 70 -10.54 -2.43 -8.96
C SER A 70 -11.97 -2.98 -8.77
N LEU A 71 -12.56 -2.84 -7.59
CA LEU A 71 -13.91 -3.32 -7.31
C LEU A 71 -14.99 -2.39 -7.89
N GLN A 72 -16.16 -2.99 -8.16
CA GLN A 72 -17.40 -2.26 -8.44
C GLN A 72 -17.88 -1.50 -7.19
N GLN A 73 -18.62 -0.41 -7.42
CA GLN A 73 -19.05 0.55 -6.38
C GLN A 73 -19.74 -0.13 -5.18
N ASP A 74 -20.59 -1.11 -5.44
CA ASP A 74 -21.36 -1.89 -4.46
C ASP A 74 -20.47 -2.69 -3.50
N ARG A 75 -19.25 -3.07 -3.92
CA ARG A 75 -18.31 -3.87 -3.12
C ARG A 75 -17.22 -3.04 -2.45
N ARG A 76 -16.99 -1.80 -2.91
CA ARG A 76 -15.95 -0.91 -2.37
C ARG A 76 -16.17 -0.64 -0.89
N SER A 77 -17.41 -0.38 -0.47
CA SER A 77 -17.73 -0.11 0.93
C SER A 77 -17.34 -1.26 1.87
N ALA A 78 -17.70 -2.48 1.52
CA ALA A 78 -17.33 -3.67 2.29
C ALA A 78 -15.80 -3.87 2.33
N ALA A 79 -15.12 -3.70 1.19
CA ALA A 79 -13.67 -3.87 1.13
C ALA A 79 -12.92 -2.77 1.91
N MET A 80 -13.31 -1.49 1.78
CA MET A 80 -12.73 -0.38 2.54
C MET A 80 -12.93 -0.55 4.04
N SER A 81 -14.07 -1.07 4.46
CA SER A 81 -14.37 -1.34 5.88
C SER A 81 -13.45 -2.38 6.49
N LEU A 82 -12.77 -3.20 5.67
CA LEU A 82 -11.78 -4.17 6.11
C LEU A 82 -10.35 -3.63 5.95
N VAL A 83 -10.05 -2.98 4.82
CA VAL A 83 -8.70 -2.51 4.50
C VAL A 83 -8.29 -1.32 5.36
N ILE A 84 -9.18 -0.35 5.64
CA ILE A 84 -8.84 0.81 6.48
C ILE A 84 -8.44 0.36 7.89
N PRO A 85 -9.23 -0.45 8.64
CA PRO A 85 -8.79 -0.95 9.94
C PRO A 85 -7.54 -1.82 9.88
N THR A 86 -7.32 -2.57 8.79
CA THR A 86 -6.11 -3.37 8.59
C THR A 86 -4.86 -2.47 8.55
N LEU A 87 -4.91 -1.38 7.78
CA LEU A 87 -3.83 -0.40 7.70
C LEU A 87 -3.58 0.28 9.05
N MET A 88 -4.65 0.66 9.76
CA MET A 88 -4.57 1.26 11.09
C MET A 88 -3.96 0.31 12.12
N THR A 89 -4.38 -0.96 12.12
CA THR A 89 -3.88 -2.00 13.03
C THR A 89 -2.39 -2.25 12.78
N ARG A 90 -1.98 -2.35 11.51
CA ARG A 90 -0.57 -2.44 11.14
C ARG A 90 0.23 -1.25 11.65
N ALA A 91 -0.28 -0.02 11.45
CA ALA A 91 0.39 1.18 11.92
C ALA A 91 0.54 1.21 13.45
N THR A 92 -0.47 0.79 14.20
CA THR A 92 -0.36 0.63 15.67
C THR A 92 0.71 -0.38 16.05
N GLY A 93 0.80 -1.50 15.32
CA GLY A 93 1.72 -2.59 15.63
C GLY A 93 3.18 -2.32 15.24
N GLU A 94 3.43 -1.71 14.09
CA GLU A 94 4.78 -1.37 13.60
C GLU A 94 5.28 0.00 14.08
N GLY A 95 4.38 0.87 14.53
CA GLY A 95 4.71 2.18 15.06
C GLY A 95 4.96 3.25 13.99
N ALA A 96 5.54 4.37 14.42
CA ALA A 96 5.63 5.60 13.63
C ALA A 96 6.41 5.47 12.31
N GLU A 97 7.31 4.48 12.20
CA GLU A 97 8.13 4.24 11.00
C GLU A 97 7.28 3.99 9.75
N VAL A 98 6.08 3.41 9.92
CA VAL A 98 5.18 3.10 8.80
C VAL A 98 4.08 4.14 8.60
N TYR A 99 4.02 5.19 9.41
CA TYR A 99 2.93 6.16 9.33
C TYR A 99 2.94 6.91 8.00
N GLY A 100 4.13 7.25 7.47
CA GLY A 100 4.24 7.91 6.18
C GLY A 100 3.64 7.06 5.05
N GLU A 101 4.05 5.80 4.96
CA GLU A 101 3.50 4.84 3.99
C GLU A 101 2.00 4.62 4.19
N THR A 102 1.56 4.41 5.43
CA THR A 102 0.16 4.19 5.78
C THR A 102 -0.71 5.38 5.40
N SER A 103 -0.21 6.61 5.59
CA SER A 103 -0.91 7.83 5.18
C SER A 103 -1.17 7.85 3.67
N VAL A 104 -0.19 7.43 2.85
CA VAL A 104 -0.32 7.38 1.39
C VAL A 104 -1.42 6.38 1.03
N ARG A 105 -1.43 5.20 1.67
CA ARG A 105 -2.49 4.18 1.46
C ARG A 105 -3.87 4.66 1.85
N LEU A 106 -4.01 5.34 2.99
CA LEU A 106 -5.29 5.91 3.42
C LEU A 106 -5.79 6.98 2.43
N LEU A 107 -4.89 7.82 1.90
CA LEU A 107 -5.24 8.84 0.92
C LEU A 107 -5.55 8.24 -0.46
N GLU A 108 -4.88 7.15 -0.87
CA GLU A 108 -5.25 6.37 -2.05
C GLU A 108 -6.67 5.83 -1.94
N LEU A 109 -7.05 5.27 -0.79
CA LEU A 109 -8.41 4.81 -0.53
C LEU A 109 -9.41 5.98 -0.58
N ALA A 110 -9.09 7.11 0.06
CA ALA A 110 -9.93 8.30 -0.01
C ALA A 110 -10.12 8.80 -1.45
N ALA A 111 -9.10 8.69 -2.30
CA ALA A 111 -9.20 9.05 -3.72
C ALA A 111 -10.08 8.09 -4.53
N VAL A 112 -10.14 6.81 -4.16
CA VAL A 112 -11.02 5.81 -4.80
C VAL A 112 -12.50 6.13 -4.56
N ASP A 113 -12.88 6.45 -3.32
CA ASP A 113 -14.24 6.84 -2.95
C ASP A 113 -14.25 7.67 -1.65
N GLN A 114 -14.32 8.99 -1.81
CA GLN A 114 -14.33 9.92 -0.68
C GLN A 114 -15.57 9.77 0.22
N GLY A 115 -16.72 9.44 -0.36
CA GLY A 115 -17.98 9.32 0.39
C GLY A 115 -17.92 8.13 1.33
N THR A 116 -17.54 6.98 0.78
CA THR A 116 -17.34 5.75 1.55
C THR A 116 -16.25 5.91 2.60
N PHE A 117 -15.11 6.50 2.24
CA PHE A 117 -14.03 6.76 3.19
C PHE A 117 -14.49 7.62 4.38
N ARG A 118 -15.16 8.75 4.12
CA ARG A 118 -15.69 9.63 5.17
C ARG A 118 -16.72 8.93 6.06
N ALA A 119 -17.60 8.10 5.47
CA ALA A 119 -18.58 7.34 6.23
C ALA A 119 -17.91 6.38 7.22
N ILE A 120 -16.87 5.66 6.77
CA ILE A 120 -16.11 4.72 7.63
C ILE A 120 -15.38 5.48 8.75
N VAL A 121 -14.70 6.60 8.44
CA VAL A 121 -14.03 7.43 9.45
C VAL A 121 -15.03 8.06 10.43
N GLY A 122 -16.23 8.41 9.96
CA GLY A 122 -17.34 8.89 10.77
C GLY A 122 -17.85 7.85 11.78
N ALA A 123 -17.79 6.57 11.43
CA ALA A 123 -18.18 5.46 12.29
C ALA A 123 -17.10 5.02 13.29
N MET A 124 -15.86 5.50 13.17
CA MET A 124 -14.78 5.16 14.10
C MET A 124 -15.00 5.73 15.50
N SER A 125 -14.48 5.02 16.50
CA SER A 125 -14.36 5.55 17.87
C SER A 125 -13.40 6.76 17.93
N GLY A 126 -13.49 7.54 19.01
CA GLY A 126 -12.64 8.72 19.19
C GLY A 126 -11.14 8.40 19.16
N SER A 127 -10.71 7.29 19.76
CA SER A 127 -9.31 6.86 19.76
C SER A 127 -8.82 6.43 18.38
N GLN A 128 -9.64 5.67 17.63
CA GLN A 128 -9.32 5.26 16.27
C GLN A 128 -9.19 6.47 15.32
N ARG A 129 -10.09 7.46 15.47
CA ARG A 129 -10.03 8.68 14.67
C ARG A 129 -8.79 9.52 14.99
N ALA A 130 -8.46 9.67 16.28
CA ALA A 130 -7.25 10.37 16.71
C ALA A 130 -5.98 9.74 16.13
N LEU A 131 -5.88 8.41 16.15
CA LEU A 131 -4.76 7.70 15.54
C LEU A 131 -4.71 7.93 14.02
N LEU A 132 -5.85 7.88 13.34
CA LEU A 132 -5.91 8.13 11.88
C LEU A 132 -5.43 9.55 11.53
N GLU A 133 -5.83 10.55 12.32
CA GLU A 133 -5.38 11.92 12.17
C GLU A 133 -3.86 12.07 12.40
N GLU A 134 -3.33 11.38 13.40
CA GLU A 134 -1.89 11.32 13.68
C GLU A 134 -1.12 10.73 12.50
N VAL A 135 -1.55 9.55 12.01
CA VAL A 135 -0.93 8.88 10.85
C VAL A 135 -0.92 9.79 9.62
N ILE A 136 -2.05 10.44 9.31
CA ILE A 136 -2.15 11.37 8.16
C ILE A 136 -1.24 12.59 8.37
N ARG A 137 -1.16 13.13 9.58
CA ARG A 137 -0.31 14.28 9.90
C ARG A 137 1.17 13.95 9.72
N SER A 138 1.62 12.81 10.25
CA SER A 138 3.00 12.35 10.14
C SER A 138 3.41 12.14 8.67
N GLY A 139 2.51 11.59 7.85
CA GLY A 139 2.78 11.44 6.41
C GLY A 139 2.93 12.75 5.64
N ARG A 140 2.16 13.79 6.01
CA ARG A 140 2.32 15.14 5.42
C ARG A 140 3.66 15.77 5.78
N GLN A 141 4.18 15.52 6.98
CA GLN A 141 5.49 16.02 7.40
C GLN A 141 6.62 15.36 6.60
N VAL A 142 6.53 14.06 6.33
CA VAL A 142 7.48 13.36 5.47
C VAL A 142 7.47 13.92 4.04
N ALA A 143 6.28 14.15 3.47
CA ALA A 143 6.15 14.72 2.11
C ALA A 143 6.61 16.19 2.03
N GLY A 144 6.35 17.00 3.06
CA GLY A 144 6.78 18.40 3.12
C GLY A 144 8.27 18.60 3.44
N GLY A 145 8.91 17.62 4.09
CA GLY A 145 10.35 17.63 4.38
C GLY A 145 11.21 17.40 3.13
N SER A 146 10.72 16.63 2.16
CA SER A 146 11.44 16.39 0.89
C SER A 146 11.50 17.61 -0.05
N ASP A 147 10.63 18.61 0.12
CA ASP A 147 10.68 19.84 -0.67
C ASP A 147 11.68 20.89 -0.13
N LYS A 148 12.11 20.77 1.13
CA LYS A 148 13.15 21.64 1.70
C LYS A 148 14.58 21.16 1.44
N ALA A 149 14.76 19.99 0.82
CA ALA A 149 16.07 19.42 0.46
C ALA A 149 16.39 19.50 -1.05
N LYS A 150 15.67 20.33 -1.82
CA LYS A 150 15.89 20.55 -3.27
C LYS A 150 16.34 21.97 -3.64
N THR A 151 17.14 22.59 -2.78
CA THR A 151 18.00 23.73 -3.15
C THR A 151 19.45 23.37 -2.89
N GLY A 152 19.95 22.40 -3.65
CA GLY A 152 21.34 21.94 -3.62
C GLY A 152 21.60 21.00 -4.78
N GLU A 153 22.13 21.57 -5.87
CA GLU A 153 22.84 20.91 -6.98
C GLU A 153 22.11 19.79 -7.74
N SER A 154 21.54 20.21 -8.87
CA SER A 154 21.09 19.38 -9.98
C SER A 154 22.27 18.72 -10.72
N GLU A 155 22.54 17.44 -10.44
CA GLU A 155 23.21 16.54 -11.40
C GLU A 155 22.16 15.60 -12.00
N GLN A 156 21.67 15.99 -13.17
CA GLN A 156 20.79 15.20 -14.00
C GLN A 156 21.66 14.24 -14.84
N PRO A 157 21.49 12.90 -14.79
CA PRO A 157 22.25 12.02 -15.66
C PRO A 157 21.70 12.12 -17.09
N THR A 158 22.48 12.75 -17.98
CA THR A 158 22.20 12.88 -19.41
C THR A 158 22.40 11.52 -20.09
N ILE A 159 21.32 10.77 -20.30
CA ILE A 159 21.34 9.60 -21.18
C ILE A 159 21.32 10.11 -22.63
N THR A 160 22.50 10.15 -23.26
CA THR A 160 22.63 10.37 -24.70
C THR A 160 22.63 9.00 -25.40
N LEU A 161 21.48 8.61 -25.97
CA LEU A 161 21.40 7.47 -26.88
C LEU A 161 21.97 7.90 -28.24
N LYS A 162 23.22 7.52 -28.51
CA LYS A 162 23.83 7.61 -29.85
C LYS A 162 23.20 6.52 -30.73
N MET A 163 22.27 6.92 -31.59
CA MET A 163 21.75 6.09 -32.66
C MET A 163 22.45 6.53 -33.95
N ASP A 164 23.58 5.88 -34.28
CA ASP A 164 24.21 6.03 -35.59
C ASP A 164 23.40 5.23 -36.62
N PHE A 165 22.57 5.90 -37.41
CA PHE A 165 22.02 5.36 -38.66
C PHE A 165 22.68 6.09 -39.83
N GLY A 166 23.82 5.57 -40.27
CA GLY A 166 24.50 6.01 -41.49
C GLY A 166 25.11 4.80 -42.19
N GLY A 167 24.63 4.53 -43.42
CA GLY A 167 25.08 3.45 -44.30
C GLY A 167 23.99 2.95 -45.21
#